data_AF-A0A7S0AU38-F1
#
_entry.id   AF-A0A7S0AU38-F1
#
_cell.length_a   1.000
_cell.length_b   1.000
_cell.length_c   1.000
_cell.angle_alpha   90.00
_cell.angle_beta   90.00
_cell.angle_gamma   90.00
#
_symmetry.space_group_name_H-M   'P 1'
#
loop_
_entity.id
_entity.type
_entity.pdbx_description
1 polymer ?
#
loop_
_entity_poly.entity_id
_entity_poly.type
_entity_poly.pdbx_seq_one_letter_code
_entity_poly.pdbx_strand_id
1 'polypeptide(L)'
;MASVVAFAASSFTEIVPLKASMVTKTWQSLLLDVDQKVGVVPELGSTSVGVKRFGPELERRTKCARQFERFFEANFALATCDKTAEPAAKRLTIPLLLIDGKARGPACKTYASLTSPATMALVEQNDDDDNPCCWSVLMLIVNPTERSEDVIVAAERTMLQQLCALAKLSSGSVRVLDKAQETLAGDAETLGLSATPKEDLEDSDSDPVTVWYRCEL
;
A
#
# COMPACT_ATOMS: atom_id res chain seq x y z
N MET A 1 -5.93 -14.66 -31.61
CA MET A 1 -5.59 -13.22 -31.62
C MET A 1 -4.62 -12.99 -30.47
N ALA A 2 -3.35 -12.76 -30.77
CA ALA A 2 -2.33 -12.50 -29.75
C ALA A 2 -2.46 -11.03 -29.31
N SER A 3 -2.93 -10.81 -28.08
CA SER A 3 -2.89 -9.48 -27.46
C SER A 3 -1.44 -9.19 -27.10
N VAL A 4 -0.79 -8.36 -27.92
CA VAL A 4 0.53 -7.81 -27.62
C VAL A 4 0.32 -6.77 -26.53
N VAL A 5 0.45 -7.17 -25.28
CA VAL A 5 0.62 -6.21 -24.18
C VAL A 5 2.00 -5.61 -24.36
N ALA A 6 2.04 -4.44 -25.00
CA ALA A 6 3.25 -3.64 -25.11
C ALA A 6 3.68 -3.23 -23.70
N PHE A 7 4.69 -3.92 -23.16
CA PHE A 7 5.45 -3.46 -22.00
C PHE A 7 6.22 -2.20 -22.40
N ALA A 8 5.52 -1.07 -22.47
CA ALA A 8 6.16 0.23 -22.48
C ALA A 8 6.89 0.39 -21.14
N ALA A 9 8.23 0.36 -21.19
CA ALA A 9 9.18 0.71 -20.12
C ALA A 9 8.54 0.83 -18.73
N SER A 10 8.29 -0.30 -18.06
CA SER A 10 7.44 -0.28 -16.87
C SER A 10 8.11 0.51 -15.75
N SER A 11 7.56 1.69 -15.46
CA SER A 11 7.82 2.47 -14.24
C SER A 11 7.41 1.71 -12.97
N PHE A 12 6.78 0.54 -13.13
CA PHE A 12 6.41 -0.41 -12.10
C PHE A 12 7.50 -1.48 -11.91
N THR A 13 8.00 -1.64 -10.69
CA THR A 13 9.06 -2.60 -10.39
C THR A 13 9.02 -3.05 -8.93
N GLU A 14 9.54 -4.25 -8.68
CA GLU A 14 9.85 -4.69 -7.32
C GLU A 14 11.07 -3.92 -6.80
N ILE A 15 10.98 -3.42 -5.58
CA ILE A 15 12.08 -2.74 -4.91
C ILE A 15 12.43 -3.43 -3.60
N VAL A 16 13.73 -3.44 -3.29
CA VAL A 16 14.22 -3.99 -2.03
C VAL A 16 13.65 -3.21 -0.83
N PRO A 17 13.32 -3.87 0.30
CA PRO A 17 12.69 -3.21 1.44
C PRO A 17 13.47 -1.99 1.97
N LEU A 18 14.81 -2.04 1.93
CA LEU A 18 15.63 -0.90 2.35
C LEU A 18 15.34 0.35 1.49
N LYS A 19 15.27 0.19 0.16
CA LYS A 19 14.97 1.28 -0.77
C LYS A 19 13.56 1.82 -0.53
N ALA A 20 12.58 0.94 -0.34
CA ALA A 20 11.22 1.32 0.01
C ALA A 20 11.15 2.14 1.31
N SER A 21 11.85 1.70 2.36
CA SER A 21 11.90 2.43 3.64
C SER A 21 12.53 3.82 3.48
N MET A 22 13.59 3.95 2.68
CA MET A 22 14.22 5.24 2.41
C MET A 22 13.29 6.19 1.66
N VAL A 23 12.63 5.72 0.60
CA VAL A 23 11.66 6.53 -0.17
C VAL A 23 10.49 6.96 0.71
N THR A 24 9.97 6.05 1.51
CA THR A 24 8.85 6.32 2.43
C THR A 24 9.25 7.38 3.47
N LYS A 25 10.47 7.29 4.02
CA LYS A 25 11.00 8.30 4.94
C LYS A 25 11.14 9.68 4.28
N THR A 26 11.60 9.73 3.03
CA THR A 26 11.60 10.99 2.25
C THR A 26 10.19 11.54 2.07
N TRP A 27 9.21 10.69 1.76
CA TRP A 27 7.81 11.10 1.61
C TRP A 27 7.22 11.60 2.94
N GLN A 28 7.55 10.98 4.07
CA GLN A 28 7.17 11.49 5.41
C GLN A 28 7.70 12.92 5.67
N SER A 29 8.95 13.20 5.32
CA SER A 29 9.49 14.56 5.44
C SER A 29 8.77 15.56 4.53
N LEU A 30 8.41 15.15 3.32
CA LEU A 30 7.62 15.98 2.40
C LEU A 30 6.21 16.26 2.96
N LEU A 31 5.59 15.28 3.61
CA LEU A 31 4.28 15.47 4.26
C LEU A 31 4.33 16.56 5.33
N LEU A 32 5.37 16.54 6.19
CA LEU A 32 5.59 17.59 7.21
C LEU A 32 5.79 18.98 6.59
N ASP A 33 6.58 19.07 5.52
CA ASP A 33 6.81 20.34 4.81
C ASP A 33 5.53 20.88 4.17
N VAL A 34 4.71 20.00 3.60
CA VAL A 34 3.42 20.36 3.00
C VAL A 34 2.43 20.81 4.07
N ASP A 35 2.45 20.22 5.26
CA ASP A 35 1.60 20.61 6.38
C ASP A 35 2.03 21.97 6.99
N GLN A 36 3.33 22.28 6.99
CA GLN A 36 3.86 23.55 7.54
C GLN A 36 3.73 24.75 6.58
N LYS A 37 3.74 24.55 5.25
CA LYS A 37 3.79 25.64 4.24
C LYS A 37 2.44 26.27 3.87
N VAL A 38 1.32 25.86 4.48
CA VAL A 38 0.01 26.46 4.22
C VAL A 38 -0.18 27.67 5.13
N GLY A 39 0.41 28.82 4.77
CA GLY A 39 0.27 30.01 5.60
C GLY A 39 0.99 31.30 5.20
N VAL A 40 1.56 31.43 4.00
CA VAL A 40 2.13 32.75 3.61
C VAL A 40 1.02 33.59 2.97
N VAL A 41 0.40 34.45 3.79
CA VAL A 41 -0.47 35.54 3.30
C VAL A 41 0.45 36.69 2.87
N PRO A 42 0.54 37.04 1.58
CA PRO A 42 1.46 38.09 1.11
C PRO A 42 1.17 39.47 1.73
N GLU A 43 -0.09 39.70 2.12
CA GLU A 43 -0.57 40.99 2.63
C GLU A 43 -0.17 41.28 4.09
N LEU A 44 0.34 40.30 4.84
CA LEU A 44 0.63 40.41 6.28
C LEU A 44 2.11 40.33 6.67
N GLY A 45 3.03 40.48 5.72
CA GLY A 45 4.46 40.59 6.00
C GLY A 45 5.02 39.39 6.78
N SER A 46 5.44 38.34 6.08
CA SER A 46 6.24 37.22 6.64
C SER A 46 5.67 36.45 7.84
N THR A 47 4.40 36.66 8.20
CA THR A 47 3.75 35.91 9.29
C THR A 47 3.11 34.65 8.71
N SER A 48 3.74 33.49 8.94
CA SER A 48 3.19 32.18 8.57
C SER A 48 1.97 31.87 9.42
N VAL A 49 0.77 32.05 8.88
CA VAL A 49 -0.47 31.64 9.54
C VAL A 49 -0.71 30.17 9.21
N GLY A 50 -0.28 29.26 10.08
CA GLY A 50 -0.58 27.85 9.94
C GLY A 50 -2.09 27.63 9.99
N VAL A 51 -2.73 27.49 8.83
CA VAL A 51 -4.17 27.19 8.77
C VAL A 51 -4.34 25.75 9.22
N LYS A 52 -4.82 25.55 10.45
CA LYS A 52 -5.28 24.23 10.90
C LYS A 52 -6.40 23.80 9.96
N ARG A 53 -6.17 22.73 9.20
CA ARG A 53 -7.19 22.15 8.33
C ARG A 53 -8.23 21.45 9.21
N PHE A 54 -9.50 21.67 8.91
CA PHE A 54 -10.62 21.01 9.58
C PHE A 54 -11.41 20.17 8.56
N GLY A 55 -12.13 19.16 9.03
CA GLY A 55 -13.02 18.34 8.19
C GLY A 55 -12.34 17.14 7.50
N PRO A 56 -12.96 16.58 6.44
CA PRO A 56 -12.57 15.30 5.83
C PRO A 56 -11.11 15.21 5.36
N GLU A 57 -10.53 16.33 4.90
CA GLU A 57 -9.13 16.38 4.46
C GLU A 57 -8.13 16.17 5.62
N LEU A 58 -8.47 16.59 6.84
CA LEU A 58 -7.63 16.34 8.02
C LEU A 58 -7.63 14.85 8.38
N GLU A 59 -8.79 14.21 8.34
CA GLU A 59 -8.93 12.78 8.63
C GLU A 59 -8.16 11.95 7.61
N ARG A 60 -8.32 12.25 6.31
CA ARG A 60 -7.59 11.61 5.22
C ARG A 60 -6.09 11.73 5.39
N ARG A 61 -5.57 12.93 5.71
CA ARG A 61 -4.14 13.15 5.97
C ARG A 61 -3.62 12.42 7.20
N THR A 62 -4.43 12.35 8.26
CA THR A 62 -4.07 11.61 9.47
C THR A 62 -3.95 10.10 9.18
N LYS A 63 -4.88 9.55 8.41
CA LYS A 63 -4.80 8.16 7.92
C LYS A 63 -3.56 7.95 7.05
N CYS A 64 -3.32 8.86 6.10
CA CYS A 64 -2.16 8.87 5.23
C CYS A 64 -0.84 8.86 6.04
N ALA A 65 -0.67 9.77 7.00
CA ALA A 65 0.52 9.83 7.86
C ALA A 65 0.78 8.50 8.60
N ARG A 66 -0.28 7.88 9.15
CA ARG A 66 -0.20 6.57 9.82
C ARG A 66 0.16 5.44 8.86
N GLN A 67 -0.34 5.47 7.62
CA GLN A 67 0.06 4.50 6.60
C GLN A 67 1.55 4.64 6.27
N PHE A 68 2.02 5.87 6.09
CA PHE A 68 3.43 6.15 5.85
C PHE A 68 4.33 5.60 6.95
N GLU A 69 3.94 5.82 8.22
CA GLU A 69 4.63 5.27 9.39
C GLU A 69 4.67 3.74 9.36
N ARG A 70 3.52 3.08 9.23
CA ARG A 70 3.46 1.61 9.17
C ARG A 70 4.21 1.03 7.97
N PHE A 71 4.10 1.67 6.81
CA PHE A 71 4.80 1.24 5.60
C PHE A 71 6.31 1.34 5.78
N PHE A 72 6.79 2.43 6.39
CA PHE A 72 8.19 2.61 6.74
C PHE A 72 8.65 1.54 7.73
N GLU A 73 7.93 1.35 8.83
CA GLU A 73 8.26 0.38 9.88
C GLU A 73 8.31 -1.05 9.33
N ALA A 74 7.33 -1.45 8.53
CA ALA A 74 7.28 -2.76 7.91
C ALA A 74 8.48 -2.99 6.99
N ASN A 75 8.75 -2.06 6.07
CA ASN A 75 9.87 -2.19 5.14
C ASN A 75 11.23 -2.10 5.82
N PHE A 76 11.36 -1.29 6.87
CA PHE A 76 12.58 -1.18 7.64
C PHE A 76 12.86 -2.45 8.48
N ALA A 77 11.81 -3.05 9.06
CA ALA A 77 11.92 -4.33 9.75
C ALA A 77 12.32 -5.46 8.79
N LEU A 78 11.70 -5.52 7.61
CA LEU A 78 12.07 -6.45 6.53
C LEU A 78 13.55 -6.26 6.13
N ALA A 79 13.97 -5.01 5.89
CA ALA A 79 15.35 -4.68 5.53
C ALA A 79 16.37 -5.04 6.62
N THR A 80 15.97 -4.99 7.89
CA THR A 80 16.81 -5.38 9.02
C THR A 80 16.95 -6.90 9.08
N CYS A 81 15.86 -7.64 8.86
CA CYS A 81 15.88 -9.09 8.77
C CYS A 81 16.73 -9.59 7.60
N ASP A 82 16.70 -8.90 6.46
CA ASP A 82 17.46 -9.26 5.25
C ASP A 82 18.99 -9.21 5.42
N LYS A 83 19.47 -8.53 6.47
CA LYS A 83 20.90 -8.46 6.80
C LYS A 83 21.37 -9.60 7.72
N THR A 84 20.45 -10.43 8.19
CA THR A 84 20.76 -11.55 9.10
C THR A 84 21.15 -12.80 8.31
N ALA A 85 21.71 -13.79 9.00
CA ALA A 85 22.06 -15.08 8.39
C ALA A 85 20.83 -15.90 7.93
N GLU A 86 19.67 -15.67 8.55
CA GLU A 86 18.43 -16.40 8.27
C GLU A 86 17.25 -15.43 8.04
N PRO A 87 17.21 -14.71 6.90
CA PRO A 87 16.20 -13.68 6.64
C PRO A 87 14.76 -14.18 6.76
N ALA A 88 14.43 -15.34 6.18
CA ALA A 88 13.08 -15.90 6.19
C ALA A 88 12.59 -16.19 7.62
N ALA A 89 13.43 -16.81 8.45
CA ALA A 89 13.10 -17.10 9.84
C ALA A 89 12.92 -15.82 10.67
N LYS A 90 13.76 -14.79 10.43
CA LYS A 90 13.61 -13.50 11.11
C LYS A 90 12.37 -12.74 10.67
N ARG A 91 12.01 -12.78 9.39
CA ARG A 91 10.80 -12.13 8.87
C ARG A 91 9.50 -12.68 9.48
N LEU A 92 9.47 -13.94 9.93
CA LEU A 92 8.33 -14.51 10.69
C LEU A 92 8.07 -13.79 12.02
N THR A 93 9.09 -13.14 12.58
CA THR A 93 9.02 -12.52 13.90
C THR A 93 8.62 -11.05 13.87
N ILE A 94 8.35 -10.48 12.70
CA ILE A 94 7.99 -9.05 12.55
C ILE A 94 6.56 -8.82 13.06
N PRO A 95 6.35 -8.14 14.20
CA PRO A 95 5.02 -8.04 14.81
C PRO A 95 4.00 -7.29 13.93
N LEU A 96 4.46 -6.28 13.18
CA LEU A 96 3.59 -5.51 12.28
C LEU A 96 3.07 -6.32 11.08
N LEU A 97 3.70 -7.45 10.78
CA LEU A 97 3.32 -8.37 9.70
C LEU A 97 2.69 -9.65 10.24
N LEU A 98 2.32 -9.67 11.52
CA LEU A 98 1.44 -10.66 12.13
C LEU A 98 0.00 -10.17 11.96
N ILE A 99 -0.66 -10.62 10.90
CA ILE A 99 -2.01 -10.18 10.55
C ILE A 99 -2.91 -11.41 10.63
N ASP A 100 -3.89 -11.37 11.53
CA ASP A 100 -4.84 -12.45 11.83
C ASP A 100 -4.14 -13.72 12.32
N GLY A 101 -3.17 -13.54 13.23
CA GLY A 101 -2.35 -14.62 13.76
C GLY A 101 -1.38 -15.25 12.77
N LYS A 102 -1.38 -14.83 11.50
CA LYS A 102 -0.49 -15.36 10.44
C LYS A 102 0.69 -14.43 10.19
N ALA A 103 1.89 -14.99 10.20
CA ALA A 103 3.13 -14.27 9.95
C ALA A 103 3.39 -14.14 8.44
N ARG A 104 3.15 -12.95 7.90
CA ARG A 104 3.19 -12.68 6.45
C ARG A 104 4.56 -12.24 5.94
N GLY A 105 5.45 -11.86 6.86
CA GLY A 105 6.74 -11.26 6.56
C GLY A 105 7.61 -12.01 5.53
N PRO A 106 7.73 -13.35 5.57
CA PRO A 106 8.58 -14.08 4.62
C PRO A 106 8.15 -13.91 3.15
N ALA A 107 6.85 -13.83 2.90
CA ALA A 107 6.25 -13.70 1.58
C ALA A 107 6.07 -12.24 1.13
N CYS A 108 6.39 -11.27 1.99
CA CYS A 108 6.23 -9.85 1.67
C CYS A 108 7.27 -9.36 0.66
N LYS A 109 6.77 -8.67 -0.37
CA LYS A 109 7.52 -7.93 -1.38
C LYS A 109 6.95 -6.52 -1.52
N THR A 110 7.78 -5.60 -1.99
CA THR A 110 7.37 -4.21 -2.19
C THR A 110 7.47 -3.84 -3.66
N TYR A 111 6.37 -3.36 -4.21
CA TYR A 111 6.29 -2.85 -5.57
C TYR A 111 6.18 -1.33 -5.56
N ALA A 112 6.81 -0.68 -6.53
CA ALA A 112 6.74 0.76 -6.70
C ALA A 112 6.38 1.09 -8.15
N SER A 113 5.44 2.01 -8.33
CA SER A 113 5.22 2.71 -9.60
C SER A 113 5.80 4.12 -9.50
N LEU A 114 6.77 4.44 -10.35
CA LEU A 114 7.37 5.77 -10.46
C LEU A 114 6.65 6.68 -11.45
N THR A 115 5.36 6.41 -11.71
CA THR A 115 4.47 7.33 -12.43
C THR A 115 4.23 8.62 -11.63
N SER A 116 3.53 9.59 -12.20
CA SER A 116 3.07 10.78 -11.47
C SER A 116 1.56 10.69 -11.25
N PRO A 117 1.07 10.55 -10.00
CA PRO A 117 1.85 10.45 -8.77
C PRO A 117 2.48 9.05 -8.60
N ALA A 118 3.57 9.01 -7.84
CA ALA A 118 4.28 7.77 -7.56
C ALA A 118 3.55 6.98 -6.47
N THR A 119 3.56 5.66 -6.55
CA THR A 119 2.88 4.78 -5.60
C THR A 119 3.80 3.66 -5.16
N MET A 120 3.58 3.13 -3.96
CA MET A 120 4.23 1.91 -3.47
C MET A 120 3.21 1.02 -2.79
N ALA A 121 3.35 -0.29 -2.93
CA ALA A 121 2.52 -1.27 -2.26
C ALA A 121 3.35 -2.38 -1.64
N LEU A 122 3.00 -2.76 -0.42
CA LEU A 122 3.51 -3.93 0.27
C LEU A 122 2.54 -5.07 0.03
N VAL A 123 3.04 -6.15 -0.56
CA VAL A 123 2.24 -7.27 -1.05
C VAL A 123 2.80 -8.57 -0.50
N GLU A 124 1.94 -9.38 0.10
CA GLU A 124 2.24 -10.78 0.42
C GLU A 124 1.97 -11.63 -0.82
N GLN A 125 2.95 -12.40 -1.27
CA GLN A 125 2.77 -13.35 -2.36
C GLN A 125 2.67 -14.76 -1.78
N ASN A 126 1.44 -15.27 -1.67
CA ASN A 126 1.22 -16.62 -1.18
C ASN A 126 1.28 -17.62 -2.35
N ASP A 127 2.20 -18.55 -2.22
CA ASP A 127 2.25 -19.79 -2.99
C ASP A 127 1.84 -20.93 -2.05
N ASP A 128 0.63 -20.83 -1.50
CA ASP A 128 0.07 -21.87 -0.62
C ASP A 128 -0.68 -22.92 -1.45
N ASP A 129 -0.66 -24.17 -1.00
CA ASP A 129 -1.20 -25.32 -1.75
C ASP A 129 -2.72 -25.20 -1.98
N ASP A 130 -3.44 -24.57 -1.04
CA ASP A 130 -4.90 -24.42 -1.08
C ASP A 130 -5.38 -23.24 -1.94
N ASN A 131 -4.51 -22.26 -2.23
CA ASN A 131 -4.87 -21.10 -3.04
C ASN A 131 -3.64 -20.59 -3.80
N PRO A 132 -3.18 -21.35 -4.81
CA PRO A 132 -1.92 -21.06 -5.48
C PRO A 132 -1.97 -19.67 -6.13
N CYS A 133 -0.92 -18.88 -5.87
CA CYS A 133 -0.68 -17.57 -6.45
C CYS A 133 -1.70 -16.48 -6.05
N CYS A 134 -2.16 -16.45 -4.80
CA CYS A 134 -2.95 -15.34 -4.28
C CYS A 134 -2.06 -14.23 -3.69
N TRP A 135 -2.14 -13.03 -4.25
CA TRP A 135 -1.39 -11.86 -3.82
C TRP A 135 -2.25 -10.99 -2.91
N SER A 136 -1.80 -10.73 -1.69
CA SER A 136 -2.51 -9.89 -0.73
C SER A 136 -1.86 -8.50 -0.64
N VAL A 137 -2.57 -7.44 -1.01
CA VAL A 137 -2.14 -6.06 -0.76
C VAL A 137 -2.36 -5.75 0.72
N LEU A 138 -1.26 -5.55 1.45
CA LEU A 138 -1.26 -5.26 2.87
C LEU A 138 -1.28 -3.75 3.15
N MET A 139 -0.60 -2.98 2.31
CA MET A 139 -0.53 -1.52 2.40
C MET A 139 -0.28 -0.96 1.00
N LEU A 140 -0.87 0.19 0.69
CA LEU A 140 -0.62 0.96 -0.53
C LEU A 140 -0.53 2.44 -0.15
N ILE A 141 0.52 3.11 -0.59
CA ILE A 141 0.74 4.54 -0.35
C ILE A 141 0.97 5.27 -1.67
N VAL A 142 0.48 6.52 -1.74
CA VAL A 142 0.67 7.44 -2.86
C VAL A 142 1.52 8.62 -2.40
N ASN A 143 2.36 9.16 -3.28
CA ASN A 143 3.23 10.29 -3.00
C ASN A 143 2.44 11.44 -2.34
N PRO A 144 2.86 11.94 -1.16
CA PRO A 144 2.08 12.89 -0.36
C PRO A 144 2.05 14.31 -0.93
N THR A 145 2.78 14.59 -2.02
CA THR A 145 2.73 15.89 -2.70
C THR A 145 1.44 16.07 -3.50
N GLU A 146 0.80 14.97 -3.92
CA GLU A 146 -0.48 15.03 -4.64
C GLU A 146 -1.62 15.39 -3.70
N ARG A 147 -2.54 16.24 -4.17
CA ARG A 147 -3.66 16.80 -3.39
C ARG A 147 -5.02 16.55 -4.02
N SER A 148 -5.07 16.29 -5.32
CA SER A 148 -6.32 15.94 -6.00
C SER A 148 -6.70 14.51 -5.66
N GLU A 149 -7.86 14.35 -5.01
CA GLU A 149 -8.40 13.04 -4.65
C GLU A 149 -8.58 12.15 -5.88
N ASP A 150 -9.19 12.67 -6.95
CA ASP A 150 -9.36 11.93 -8.22
C ASP A 150 -8.03 11.41 -8.80
N VAL A 151 -6.96 12.20 -8.70
CA VAL A 151 -5.62 11.80 -9.16
C VAL A 151 -5.02 10.72 -8.26
N ILE A 152 -5.25 10.79 -6.95
CA ILE A 152 -4.82 9.76 -5.99
C ILE A 152 -5.57 8.45 -6.29
N VAL A 153 -6.90 8.50 -6.42
CA VAL A 153 -7.74 7.33 -6.74
C VAL A 153 -7.29 6.68 -8.05
N ALA A 154 -7.03 7.48 -9.09
CA ALA A 154 -6.53 6.97 -10.36
C ALA A 154 -5.17 6.29 -10.23
N ALA A 155 -4.29 6.80 -9.37
CA ALA A 155 -2.98 6.20 -9.11
C ALA A 155 -3.06 4.90 -8.29
N GLU A 156 -3.93 4.85 -7.28
CA GLU A 156 -4.25 3.63 -6.53
C GLU A 156 -4.79 2.54 -7.47
N ARG A 157 -5.77 2.90 -8.31
CA ARG A 157 -6.33 1.99 -9.32
C ARG A 157 -5.26 1.50 -10.30
N THR A 158 -4.40 2.40 -10.78
CA THR A 158 -3.30 2.04 -11.69
C THR A 158 -2.32 1.05 -11.03
N MET A 159 -1.99 1.28 -9.76
CA MET A 159 -1.15 0.37 -8.99
C MET A 159 -1.79 -1.03 -8.85
N LEU A 160 -3.09 -1.08 -8.55
CA LEU A 160 -3.84 -2.33 -8.46
C LEU A 160 -3.93 -3.05 -9.82
N GLN A 161 -4.12 -2.32 -10.92
CA GLN A 161 -4.09 -2.87 -12.29
C GLN A 161 -2.74 -3.49 -12.62
N GLN A 162 -1.64 -2.81 -12.26
CA GLN A 162 -0.28 -3.31 -12.48
C GLN A 162 -0.01 -4.57 -11.66
N LEU A 163 -0.45 -4.61 -10.40
CA LEU A 163 -0.38 -5.80 -9.56
C LEU A 163 -1.21 -6.95 -10.12
N CYS A 164 -2.43 -6.68 -10.59
CA CYS A 164 -3.29 -7.69 -11.22
C CYS A 164 -2.66 -8.24 -12.49
N ALA A 165 -2.13 -7.37 -13.35
CA ALA A 165 -1.44 -7.78 -14.56
C ALA A 165 -0.23 -8.67 -14.23
N LEU A 166 0.55 -8.31 -13.22
CA LEU A 166 1.71 -9.10 -12.80
C LEU A 166 1.30 -10.44 -12.17
N ALA A 167 0.29 -10.47 -11.30
CA ALA A 167 -0.23 -11.70 -10.70
C ALA A 167 -0.79 -12.66 -11.76
N LYS A 168 -1.51 -12.13 -12.77
CA LYS A 168 -2.05 -12.91 -13.90
C LYS A 168 -0.95 -13.64 -14.70
N LEU A 169 0.27 -13.10 -14.78
CA LEU A 169 1.40 -13.79 -15.42
C LEU A 169 1.77 -15.10 -14.70
N SER A 170 1.47 -15.18 -13.40
CA SER A 170 1.62 -16.39 -12.58
C SER A 170 0.31 -17.14 -12.37
N SER A 171 -0.73 -16.89 -13.20
CA SER A 171 -2.10 -17.43 -13.02
C SER A 171 -2.73 -17.08 -11.65
N GLY A 172 -2.24 -16.01 -11.02
CA GLY A 172 -2.65 -15.58 -9.70
C GLY A 172 -3.81 -14.59 -9.68
N SER A 173 -4.26 -14.26 -8.46
CA SER A 173 -5.26 -13.24 -8.20
C SER A 173 -4.75 -12.22 -7.19
N VAL A 174 -5.33 -11.01 -7.18
CA VAL A 174 -5.00 -9.97 -6.21
C VAL A 174 -6.20 -9.75 -5.29
N ARG A 175 -5.93 -9.73 -3.99
CA ARG A 175 -6.87 -9.32 -2.95
C ARG A 175 -6.33 -8.15 -2.14
N VAL A 176 -7.23 -7.33 -1.62
CA VAL A 176 -6.90 -6.18 -0.75
C VAL A 176 -7.47 -6.45 0.64
N LEU A 177 -6.62 -6.32 1.66
CA LEU A 177 -7.01 -6.43 3.06
C LEU A 177 -7.93 -5.26 3.45
N ASP A 178 -8.97 -5.49 4.25
CA ASP A 178 -9.86 -4.44 4.76
C ASP A 178 -9.13 -3.22 5.34
N LYS A 179 -8.14 -3.43 6.21
CA LYS A 179 -7.32 -2.37 6.80
C LYS A 179 -6.50 -1.61 5.75
N ALA A 180 -6.15 -2.25 4.64
CA ALA A 180 -5.51 -1.58 3.52
C ALA A 180 -6.53 -0.76 2.73
N GLN A 181 -7.76 -1.27 2.56
CA GLN A 181 -8.87 -0.60 1.86
C GLN A 181 -9.38 0.64 2.62
N GLU A 182 -9.51 0.61 3.95
CA GLU A 182 -9.91 1.75 4.81
C GLU A 182 -9.02 3.00 4.69
N THR A 183 -7.89 2.77 4.06
CA THR A 183 -6.69 3.56 3.97
C THR A 183 -6.55 4.16 2.55
N LEU A 184 -7.21 3.57 1.55
CA LEU A 184 -7.23 4.09 0.18
C LEU A 184 -8.11 5.34 0.09
N ALA A 185 -7.80 6.22 -0.87
CA ALA A 185 -8.66 7.34 -1.21
C ALA A 185 -9.91 6.86 -1.97
N GLY A 186 -9.76 5.84 -2.82
CA GLY A 186 -10.87 5.27 -3.59
C GLY A 186 -11.75 4.34 -2.74
N ASP A 187 -13.05 4.36 -3.01
CA ASP A 187 -13.97 3.33 -2.51
C ASP A 187 -13.80 2.02 -3.30
N ALA A 188 -14.49 0.95 -2.87
CA ALA A 188 -14.36 -0.35 -3.51
C ALA A 188 -14.79 -0.32 -5.00
N GLU A 189 -15.83 0.44 -5.33
CA GLU A 189 -16.36 0.51 -6.70
C GLU A 189 -15.39 1.22 -7.65
N THR A 190 -14.90 2.40 -7.27
CA THR A 190 -13.95 3.21 -8.05
C THR A 190 -12.63 2.49 -8.29
N LEU A 191 -12.22 1.64 -7.35
CA LEU A 191 -11.02 0.82 -7.43
C LEU A 191 -11.24 -0.55 -8.12
N GLY A 192 -12.47 -0.90 -8.50
CA GLY A 192 -12.77 -2.19 -9.14
C GLY A 192 -12.58 -3.39 -8.19
N LEU A 193 -12.91 -3.19 -6.92
CA LEU A 193 -12.84 -4.17 -5.85
C LEU A 193 -14.23 -4.77 -5.60
N SER A 194 -14.34 -6.10 -5.65
CA SER A 194 -15.53 -6.83 -5.25
C SER A 194 -15.32 -7.46 -3.87
N ALA A 195 -16.31 -7.33 -2.98
CA ALA A 195 -16.22 -8.00 -1.68
C ALA A 195 -16.22 -9.52 -1.90
N THR A 196 -15.22 -10.20 -1.33
CA THR A 196 -15.20 -11.67 -1.40
C THR A 196 -16.22 -12.21 -0.38
N PRO A 197 -17.20 -13.04 -0.79
CA PRO A 197 -18.17 -13.60 0.13
C PRO A 197 -17.49 -14.40 1.23
N LYS A 198 -18.10 -14.37 2.41
CA LYS A 198 -17.60 -14.96 3.68
C LYS A 198 -17.60 -16.50 3.68
N GLU A 199 -18.06 -17.11 2.60
CA GLU A 199 -18.25 -18.56 2.44
C GLU A 199 -16.90 -19.16 2.04
N ASP A 200 -16.24 -19.80 3.03
CA ASP A 200 -15.14 -20.79 2.93
C ASP A 200 -14.13 -20.68 4.11
N LEU A 201 -14.30 -19.73 5.03
CA LEU A 201 -13.60 -19.77 6.34
C LEU A 201 -14.45 -20.55 7.35
N GLU A 202 -14.64 -21.85 7.10
CA GLU A 202 -15.21 -22.75 8.10
C GLU A 202 -14.27 -22.88 9.31
N ASP A 203 -14.85 -22.68 10.49
CA ASP A 203 -14.36 -23.00 11.83
C ASP A 203 -13.05 -22.37 12.33
N SER A 204 -13.16 -21.21 13.00
CA SER A 204 -12.65 -21.13 14.38
C SER A 204 -13.34 -19.99 15.14
N ASP A 205 -13.66 -20.26 16.40
CA ASP A 205 -14.42 -19.46 17.35
C ASP A 205 -13.67 -18.19 17.85
N SER A 206 -12.93 -17.49 16.99
CA SER A 206 -12.03 -16.41 17.41
C SER A 206 -11.87 -15.28 16.40
N ASP A 207 -11.96 -14.05 16.92
CA ASP A 207 -11.60 -12.75 16.34
C ASP A 207 -12.48 -12.17 15.21
N PRO A 208 -12.55 -10.82 15.09
CA PRO A 208 -13.31 -10.15 14.05
C PRO A 208 -12.82 -10.61 12.68
N VAL A 209 -13.74 -11.13 11.87
CA VAL A 209 -13.47 -11.70 10.55
C VAL A 209 -12.87 -10.64 9.64
N THR A 210 -11.63 -10.85 9.21
CA THR A 210 -10.96 -10.03 8.22
C THR A 210 -11.70 -10.09 6.89
N VAL A 211 -12.13 -8.92 6.41
CA VAL A 211 -12.77 -8.81 5.10
C VAL A 211 -11.70 -8.65 4.04
N TRP A 212 -11.87 -9.39 2.94
CA TRP A 212 -11.01 -9.29 1.77
C TRP A 212 -11.82 -8.77 0.59
N TYR A 213 -11.18 -7.95 -0.24
CA TYR A 213 -11.73 -7.52 -1.52
C TYR A 213 -10.92 -8.13 -2.66
N ARG A 214 -11.59 -8.75 -3.63
CA ARG A 214 -10.97 -9.23 -4.86
C ARG A 214 -10.85 -8.08 -5.85
N CYS A 215 -9.69 -7.93 -6.47
CA CYS A 215 -9.49 -6.96 -7.53
C CYS A 215 -9.82 -7.62 -8.89
N GLU A 216 -10.84 -7.11 -9.58
CA GLU A 216 -11.35 -7.69 -10.85
C GLU A 216 -10.86 -6.97 -12.11
N LEU A 217 -9.92 -6.03 -11.95
CA LEU A 217 -9.35 -5.20 -13.00
C LEU A 217 -8.60 -5.98 -14.09
#